data_AF-A0A7V5NBF0-F1
#
_entry.id   AF-A0A7V5NBF0-F1
#
_cell.length_a   1.000
_cell.length_b   1.000
_cell.length_c   1.000
_cell.angle_alpha   90.00
_cell.angle_beta   90.00
_cell.angle_gamma   90.00
#
_symmetry.space_group_name_H-M   'P 1'
#
loop_
_entity.id
_entity.type
_entity.pdbx_description
1 polymer ?
#
loop_
_entity_poly.entity_id
_entity_poly.type
_entity_poly.pdbx_seq_one_letter_code
_entity_poly.pdbx_strand_id
1 'polypeptide(L)' 'MNFYFIFLPLAVIAAMMAYLISYNEWRHHYPTKKEPRKIALKTSIFTLIVFGVIIIFMAVLFSYWPVIR' A
#
# COMPACT_ATOMS: atom_id res chain seq x y z
N MET A 1 -8.41 21.06 6.04
CA MET A 1 -7.15 20.49 5.52
C MET A 1 -7.52 19.16 4.87
N ASN A 2 -7.36 18.98 3.55
CA ASN A 2 -7.86 17.80 2.85
C ASN A 2 -7.20 16.53 3.42
N PHE A 3 -7.96 15.74 4.17
CA PHE A 3 -7.53 14.51 4.86
C PHE A 3 -6.65 13.63 3.95
N TYR A 4 -6.97 13.58 2.66
CA TYR A 4 -6.27 12.87 1.59
C TYR A 4 -4.77 13.12 1.50
N PHE A 5 -4.30 14.35 1.74
CA PHE A 5 -2.87 14.67 1.66
C PHE A 5 -2.05 13.96 2.75
N ILE A 6 -2.69 13.54 3.85
CA ILE A 6 -2.03 12.81 4.94
C ILE A 6 -1.99 11.31 4.65
N PHE A 7 -3.07 10.74 4.09
CA PHE A 7 -3.16 9.29 3.87
C PHE A 7 -2.47 8.80 2.61
N LEU A 8 -2.38 9.63 1.56
CA LEU A 8 -1.73 9.23 0.30
C LEU A 8 -0.24 8.88 0.48
N PRO A 9 0.58 9.69 1.20
CA PRO A 9 1.97 9.34 1.49
C PRO A 9 2.09 8.06 2.32
N LEU A 10 1.15 7.80 3.24
CA LEU A 10 1.15 6.59 4.07
C LEU A 10 0.95 5.32 3.22
N ALA A 11 0.11 5.36 2.18
CA ALA A 11 -0.04 4.22 1.27
C ALA A 11 1.25 3.92 0.49
N VAL A 12 1.98 4.96 0.07
CA VAL A 12 3.27 4.80 -0.60
C VAL A 12 4.31 4.19 0.35
N ILE A 13 4.41 4.70 1.58
CA ILE A 13 5.30 4.14 2.60
C ILE A 13 4.94 2.67 2.89
N ALA A 14 3.66 2.36 3.06
CA ALA A 14 3.20 0.99 3.28
C ALA A 14 3.59 0.06 2.11
N ALA A 15 3.45 0.50 0.86
CA ALA A 15 3.87 -0.27 -0.31
C ALA A 15 5.39 -0.48 -0.38
N MET A 16 6.19 0.52 0.00
CA MET A 16 7.65 0.39 0.11
C MET A 16 8.05 -0.61 1.19
N MET A 17 7.40 -0.55 2.36
CA MET A 17 7.63 -1.49 3.46
C MET A 17 7.23 -2.91 3.06
N ALA A 18 6.10 -3.09 2.37
CA ALA A 18 5.66 -4.38 1.85
C ALA A 18 6.68 -4.99 0.88
N TYR A 19 7.30 -4.16 0.03
CA TYR A 19 8.42 -4.59 -0.81
C TYR A 19 9.59 -5.09 0.03
N LEU A 20 10.09 -4.27 0.97
CA LEU A 20 11.29 -4.57 1.75
C LEU A 20 11.10 -5.83 2.60
N ILE A 21 9.96 -5.95 3.28
CA ILE A 21 9.61 -7.11 4.11
C ILE A 21 9.53 -8.36 3.24
N SER A 22 8.78 -8.30 2.13
CA SER A 22 8.63 -9.45 1.23
C SER A 22 9.97 -9.86 0.62
N TYR A 23 10.78 -8.90 0.17
CA TYR A 23 12.09 -9.20 -0.40
C TYR A 23 13.00 -9.85 0.63
N ASN A 24 13.01 -9.33 1.86
CA ASN A 24 13.83 -9.87 2.94
C ASN A 24 13.39 -11.27 3.38
N GLU A 25 12.10 -11.57 3.33
CA GLU A 25 11.59 -12.91 3.62
C GLU A 25 11.98 -13.90 2.50
N TRP A 26 11.68 -13.54 1.25
CA TRP A 26 11.82 -14.47 0.12
C TRP A 26 13.28 -14.65 -0.33
N ARG A 27 14.19 -13.71 -0.05
CA ARG A 27 15.62 -13.85 -0.45
C ARG A 27 16.32 -15.07 0.18
N HIS A 28 15.83 -15.58 1.30
CA HIS A 28 16.40 -16.75 1.98
C HIS A 28 15.90 -18.07 1.38
N HIS A 29 14.77 -18.02 0.67
CA HIS A 29 14.09 -19.19 0.11
C HIS A 29 14.48 -19.50 -1.33
N TYR A 30 15.13 -18.56 -2.04
CA TYR A 30 15.49 -18.71 -3.44
C TYR A 30 17.00 -18.59 -3.68
N PRO A 31 17.57 -19.42 -4.57
CA PRO A 31 19.00 -19.37 -4.90
C PRO A 31 19.38 -18.11 -5.70
N THR A 32 18.40 -17.47 -6.36
CA THR A 32 18.62 -16.25 -7.14
C THR A 32 17.74 -15.11 -6.65
N LYS A 33 18.19 -13.87 -6.87
CA LYS A 33 17.44 -12.65 -6.49
C LYS A 33 16.26 -12.32 -7.40
N LYS A 34 16.07 -13.05 -8.52
CA LYS A 34 15.05 -12.75 -9.54
C LYS A 34 13.64 -12.98 -9.00
N GLU A 35 13.39 -14.16 -8.44
CA GLU A 35 12.08 -14.52 -7.88
C GLU A 35 11.71 -13.65 -6.66
N PRO A 36 12.59 -13.44 -5.65
CA PRO A 36 12.29 -12.55 -4.53
C PRO A 36 11.92 -11.13 -4.96
N ARG A 37 12.62 -10.55 -5.95
CA ARG A 37 12.29 -9.21 -6.46
C ARG A 37 10.93 -9.16 -7.14
N LYS A 38 10.59 -10.20 -7.91
CA LYS A 38 9.30 -10.32 -8.59
C LYS A 38 8.15 -10.44 -7.59
N ILE A 39 8.31 -11.30 -6.58
CA ILE A 39 7.33 -11.48 -5.51
C ILE A 39 7.17 -10.17 -4.72
N ALA A 40 8.27 -9.58 -4.27
CA ALA A 40 8.25 -8.33 -3.52
C ALA A 40 7.60 -7.17 -4.30
N LEU A 41 7.88 -7.05 -5.60
CA LEU A 41 7.26 -6.05 -6.45
C LEU A 41 5.75 -6.30 -6.58
N LYS A 42 5.34 -7.56 -6.79
CA LYS A 42 3.92 -7.93 -6.86
C LYS A 42 3.21 -7.60 -5.54
N THR A 43 3.81 -7.92 -4.40
CA THR A 43 3.26 -7.58 -3.08
C THR A 43 3.15 -6.07 -2.90
N SER A 44 4.20 -5.31 -3.23
CA SER A 44 4.22 -3.85 -3.12
C SER A 44 3.12 -3.18 -3.94
N ILE A 45 2.98 -3.57 -5.21
CA ILE A 45 1.91 -3.07 -6.10
C ILE A 45 0.55 -3.42 -5.54
N PHE A 46 0.36 -4.66 -5.08
CA PHE A 46 -0.90 -5.09 -4.48
C PHE A 46 -1.23 -4.26 -3.23
N THR A 47 -0.27 -4.06 -2.33
CA THR A 47 -0.42 -3.22 -1.14
C THR A 47 -0.79 -1.78 -1.49
N LEU A 48 -0.12 -1.18 -2.49
CA LEU A 48 -0.42 0.17 -2.95
C LEU A 48 -1.86 0.29 -3.46
N ILE A 49 -2.29 -0.67 -4.29
CA ILE A 49 -3.65 -0.69 -4.84
C ILE A 49 -4.68 -0.84 -3.71
N VAL A 50 -4.49 -1.79 -2.79
CA VAL A 50 -5.41 -2.04 -1.68
C VAL A 50 -5.57 -0.79 -0.81
N PHE A 51 -4.47 -0.18 -0.37
CA PHE A 51 -4.55 1.02 0.45
C PHE A 51 -5.06 2.24 -0.34
N GLY A 52 -4.71 2.37 -1.62
CA GLY A 52 -5.26 3.42 -2.48
C GLY A 52 -6.78 3.32 -2.60
N VAL A 53 -7.31 2.12 -2.82
CA VAL A 53 -8.76 1.87 -2.86
C VAL A 53 -9.41 2.17 -1.52
N ILE A 54 -8.81 1.76 -0.39
CA ILE A 54 -9.33 2.06 0.94
C ILE A 54 -9.40 3.58 1.18
N ILE A 55 -8.36 4.32 0.81
CA ILE A 55 -8.32 5.78 0.98
C ILE A 55 -9.41 6.45 0.13
N ILE A 56 -9.59 6.02 -1.13
CA ILE A 56 -10.65 6.53 -2.00
C ILE A 56 -12.03 6.16 -1.45
N PHE A 57 -12.21 4.94 -0.94
CA PHE A 57 -13.47 4.51 -0.35
C PHE A 57 -13.81 5.34 0.89
N MET A 58 -12.84 5.56 1.78
CA MET A 58 -12.98 6.46 2.93
C MET A 58 -13.30 7.89 2.47
N ALA A 59 -12.66 8.37 1.40
CA ALA A 59 -12.93 9.69 0.83
C ALA A 59 -14.39 9.88 0.44
N VAL A 60 -14.91 8.93 -0.31
CA VAL A 60 -16.30 8.89 -0.74
C VAL A 60 -17.19 8.82 0.50
N LEU A 61 -16.94 7.88 1.41
CA LEU A 61 -17.74 7.70 2.60
C LEU A 61 -17.83 8.98 3.44
N PHE A 62 -16.71 9.65 3.74
CA PHE A 62 -16.70 10.92 4.47
C PHE A 62 -17.34 12.08 3.71
N SER A 63 -17.25 12.09 2.38
CA SER A 63 -17.88 13.14 1.55
C SER A 63 -19.41 13.02 1.51
N TYR A 64 -19.93 11.80 1.65
CA TYR A 64 -21.37 11.53 1.68
C TYR A 64 -21.92 11.31 3.10
N TRP A 65 -21.06 11.33 4.13
CA TRP A 65 -21.46 11.16 5.52
C TRP A 65 -22.09 12.47 6.04
N PRO A 66 -23.41 12.51 6.30
CA PRO A 66 -24.10 13.71 6.72
C PRO A 66 -23.99 13.84 8.25
N VAL A 67 -22.80 14.08 8.79
CA VAL A 67 -22.64 14.33 10.22
C VAL A 67 -21.97 15.67 10.44
N ILE A 68 -22.82 16.58 10.92
CA ILE A 68 -22.62 17.94 11.43
C ILE A 68 -22.65 19.03 10.34
N ARG A 69 -23.87 19.35 9.89
CA ARG A 69 -24.27 20.76 9.76
C ARG A 69 -24.67 21.27 11.15
#